data_AF-A0A193GC18-F1
#
_entry.id   AF-A0A193GC18-F1
#
_cell.length_a   1.000
_cell.length_b   1.000
_cell.length_c   1.000
_cell.angle_alpha   90.00
_cell.angle_beta   90.00
_cell.angle_gamma   90.00
#
_symmetry.space_group_name_H-M   'P 1'
#
loop_
_entity.id
_entity.type
_entity.pdbx_description
1 polymer ?
#
loop_
_entity_poly.entity_id
_entity_poly.type
_entity_poly.pdbx_seq_one_letter_code
_entity_poly.pdbx_strand_id
1 'polypeptide(L)'
;MEQKRSWKERIGVVLLSFVAAGGSAAGVQAWRHYQARNDYTAAGFPSQRSFDAFKREWARVEALPQYAEWRRGKGANGTKESYAQLAAGGISRLPDQELLQRAKILVEVMDNLSSGACARMFTGDISGQESYRSVIDAVEHSKEPNAIDAWARISADAAIANLLSYPVPVISEQEISRQLGAVFARLPDAERESIYALVTHPSSLTDRQKCDSGIALYETLIGASSPAREIGLRAVMMD
;
A
#
# COMPACT_ATOMS: atom_id res chain seq x y z
N MET A 1 -23.97 -28.25 2.54
CA MET A 1 -24.19 -26.83 2.89
C MET A 1 -22.90 -26.10 2.57
N GLU A 2 -22.84 -25.45 1.40
CA GLU A 2 -21.69 -24.62 1.05
C GLU A 2 -21.66 -23.40 1.98
N GLN A 3 -20.59 -23.30 2.76
CA GLN A 3 -20.29 -22.13 3.56
C GLN A 3 -20.00 -20.99 2.56
N LYS A 4 -20.94 -20.05 2.41
CA LYS A 4 -20.75 -18.84 1.59
C LYS A 4 -19.57 -18.07 2.16
N ARG A 5 -18.36 -18.30 1.62
CA ARG A 5 -17.18 -17.49 1.91
C ARG A 5 -17.55 -16.03 1.67
N SER A 6 -17.33 -15.18 2.68
CA SER A 6 -17.69 -13.77 2.58
C SER A 6 -16.90 -13.13 1.44
N TRP A 7 -17.38 -12.03 0.86
CA TRP A 7 -16.64 -11.34 -0.21
C TRP A 7 -15.21 -10.97 0.25
N LYS A 8 -15.00 -10.72 1.55
CA LYS A 8 -13.68 -10.50 2.19
C LYS A 8 -12.75 -11.71 2.11
N GLU A 9 -13.26 -12.94 2.08
CA GLU A 9 -12.42 -14.14 1.87
C GLU A 9 -12.16 -14.41 0.38
N ARG A 10 -12.91 -13.76 -0.51
CA ARG A 10 -12.73 -13.81 -1.97
C ARG A 10 -11.89 -12.65 -2.50
N ILE A 11 -11.82 -11.53 -1.79
CA ILE A 11 -11.03 -10.33 -2.10
C ILE A 11 -9.76 -10.26 -1.23
N GLY A 12 -9.77 -10.85 -0.04
CA GLY A 12 -8.75 -10.70 1.01
C GLY A 12 -7.40 -11.38 0.77
N VAL A 13 -6.94 -11.42 -0.47
CA VAL A 13 -5.55 -11.79 -0.83
C VAL A 13 -4.78 -10.59 -1.40
N VAL A 14 -5.40 -9.43 -1.55
CA VAL A 14 -4.83 -8.39 -2.40
C VAL A 14 -4.73 -7.07 -1.62
N LEU A 15 -3.55 -6.79 -1.03
CA LEU A 15 -2.92 -5.46 -0.77
C LEU A 15 -2.22 -5.22 0.59
N LEU A 16 -1.80 -6.26 1.31
CA LEU A 16 -1.08 -6.06 2.57
C LEU A 16 0.41 -5.65 2.48
N SER A 17 1.02 -5.47 1.30
CA SER A 17 2.50 -5.49 1.22
C SER A 17 3.24 -4.19 0.88
N PHE A 18 2.59 -3.08 0.51
CA PHE A 18 3.36 -1.87 0.10
C PHE A 18 3.76 -0.93 1.19
N VAL A 19 3.28 -1.16 2.40
CA VAL A 19 3.71 -0.31 3.50
C VAL A 19 5.09 -0.70 4.00
N ALA A 20 5.61 -1.85 3.54
CA ALA A 20 6.90 -2.39 3.93
C ALA A 20 8.15 -1.66 3.46
N ALA A 21 7.94 -0.56 2.76
CA ALA A 21 9.01 0.12 2.11
C ALA A 21 9.96 0.74 3.17
N GLY A 22 9.49 1.63 4.05
CA GLY A 22 10.36 2.33 5.01
C GLY A 22 11.02 1.48 6.11
N GLY A 23 10.78 0.15 6.17
CA GLY A 23 11.14 -0.67 7.33
C GLY A 23 11.95 -1.94 7.10
N SER A 24 12.23 -2.34 5.85
CA SER A 24 12.88 -3.63 5.59
C SER A 24 14.26 -3.80 6.27
N ALA A 25 14.70 -5.05 6.44
CA ALA A 25 15.93 -5.40 7.16
C ALA A 25 17.21 -4.69 6.69
N ALA A 26 17.23 -4.19 5.44
CA ALA A 26 18.25 -3.30 4.87
C ALA A 26 18.23 -1.95 5.58
N GLY A 27 17.05 -1.33 5.60
CA GLY A 27 16.84 0.06 5.99
C GLY A 27 17.40 0.38 7.36
N VAL A 28 17.26 -0.51 8.37
CA VAL A 28 17.73 -0.24 9.75
C VAL A 28 19.21 -0.54 9.97
N GLN A 29 19.75 -1.61 9.38
CA GLN A 29 21.19 -1.92 9.46
C GLN A 29 21.98 -0.87 8.68
N ALA A 30 21.38 -0.40 7.61
CA ALA A 30 21.83 0.74 6.88
C ALA A 30 21.49 2.09 7.49
N TRP A 31 20.47 2.22 8.35
CA TRP A 31 20.25 3.43 9.12
C TRP A 31 21.35 3.56 10.18
N ARG A 32 21.79 2.44 10.78
CA ARG A 32 22.98 2.37 11.64
C ARG A 32 24.28 2.58 10.85
N HIS A 33 24.41 2.02 9.64
CA HIS A 33 25.55 2.33 8.76
C HIS A 33 25.50 3.76 8.21
N TYR A 34 24.33 4.35 7.99
CA TYR A 34 24.13 5.75 7.64
C TYR A 34 24.54 6.64 8.81
N GLN A 35 24.13 6.32 10.05
CA GLN A 35 24.62 7.04 11.23
C GLN A 35 26.16 6.99 11.35
N ALA A 36 26.79 5.92 10.84
CA ALA A 36 28.25 5.76 10.86
C ALA A 36 28.97 6.29 9.60
N ARG A 37 28.30 6.42 8.44
CA ARG A 37 28.94 6.67 7.12
C ARG A 37 28.22 7.71 6.23
N ASN A 38 27.06 8.19 6.65
CA ASN A 38 26.18 9.10 5.92
C ASN A 38 25.75 8.59 4.53
N ASP A 39 25.46 7.29 4.42
CA ASP A 39 25.13 6.61 3.15
C ASP A 39 23.68 6.11 3.12
N TYR A 40 22.83 6.81 2.36
CA TYR A 40 21.41 6.47 2.17
C TYR A 40 21.20 5.25 1.26
N THR A 41 22.16 4.91 0.40
CA THR A 41 22.02 3.79 -0.56
C THR A 41 22.08 2.45 0.15
N ALA A 42 22.90 2.37 1.21
CA ALA A 42 22.90 1.24 2.12
C ALA A 42 21.47 0.98 2.63
N ALA A 43 20.67 2.03 2.84
CA ALA A 43 19.32 1.97 3.43
C ALA A 43 18.23 1.58 2.46
N GLY A 44 18.61 1.17 1.25
CA GLY A 44 17.68 0.78 0.21
C GLY A 44 16.97 1.96 -0.43
N PHE A 45 17.35 3.20 -0.11
CA PHE A 45 16.81 4.39 -0.75
C PHE A 45 17.56 4.67 -2.06
N PRO A 46 16.83 5.00 -3.14
CA PRO A 46 17.43 5.35 -4.42
C PRO A 46 18.14 6.71 -4.40
N SER A 47 17.71 7.64 -3.54
CA SER A 47 18.30 8.98 -3.43
C SER A 47 18.33 9.53 -2.00
N GLN A 48 19.13 10.57 -1.77
CA GLN A 48 19.14 11.33 -0.52
C GLN A 48 17.78 12.01 -0.27
N ARG A 49 17.11 12.46 -1.34
CA ARG A 49 15.80 13.12 -1.25
C ARG A 49 14.73 12.16 -0.71
N SER A 50 14.66 10.94 -1.24
CA SER A 50 13.71 9.94 -0.76
C SER A 50 14.01 9.54 0.68
N PHE A 51 15.28 9.40 1.04
CA PHE A 51 15.68 9.17 2.42
C PHE A 51 15.24 10.29 3.38
N ASP A 52 15.50 11.55 3.03
CA ASP A 52 15.17 12.70 3.88
C ASP A 52 13.66 12.89 4.05
N ALA A 53 12.88 12.64 3.00
CA ALA A 53 11.41 12.65 3.07
C ALA A 53 10.90 11.64 4.11
N PHE A 54 11.35 10.40 4.04
CA PHE A 54 10.96 9.36 5.00
C PHE A 54 11.45 9.65 6.41
N LYS A 55 12.71 10.07 6.56
CA LYS A 55 13.29 10.42 7.87
C LYS A 55 12.47 11.51 8.57
N ARG A 56 12.10 12.56 7.84
CA ARG A 56 11.31 13.68 8.37
C ARG A 56 9.95 13.23 8.86
N GLU A 57 9.21 12.46 8.05
CA GLU A 57 7.85 12.04 8.41
C GLU A 57 7.87 10.96 9.50
N TRP A 58 8.85 10.06 9.47
CA TRP A 58 8.98 9.01 10.48
C TRP A 58 9.32 9.57 11.86
N ALA A 59 10.08 10.68 11.95
CA ALA A 59 10.35 11.36 13.22
C ALA A 59 9.07 11.73 13.98
N ARG A 60 7.96 12.00 13.28
CA ARG A 60 6.65 12.26 13.91
C ARG A 60 6.07 11.00 14.56
N VAL A 61 6.26 9.84 13.93
CA VAL A 61 5.86 8.53 14.48
C VAL A 61 6.68 8.25 15.74
N GLU A 62 8.00 8.48 15.67
CA GLU A 62 8.90 8.20 16.79
C GLU A 62 8.69 9.12 18.00
N ALA A 63 8.12 10.30 17.78
CA ALA A 63 7.76 11.23 18.83
C ALA A 63 6.55 10.78 19.68
N LEU A 64 5.78 9.77 19.24
CA LEU A 64 4.62 9.27 19.98
C LEU A 64 5.02 8.33 21.12
N PRO A 65 4.45 8.48 22.33
CA PRO A 65 4.65 7.51 23.42
C PRO A 65 4.28 6.08 23.05
N GLN A 66 3.20 5.91 22.27
CA GLN A 66 2.69 4.62 21.79
C GLN A 66 3.71 3.91 20.88
N TYR A 67 4.54 4.66 20.15
CA TYR A 67 5.60 4.06 19.36
C TYR A 67 6.66 3.43 20.25
N ALA A 68 7.05 4.08 21.35
CA ALA A 68 8.00 3.52 22.30
C ALA A 68 7.45 2.23 22.95
N GLU A 69 6.16 2.20 23.29
CA GLU A 69 5.47 1.00 23.79
C GLU A 69 5.45 -0.12 22.77
N TRP A 70 4.98 0.17 21.56
CA TRP A 70 4.94 -0.78 20.46
C TRP A 70 6.33 -1.36 20.16
N ARG A 71 7.37 -0.52 20.18
CA ARG A 71 8.76 -0.94 19.95
C ARG A 71 9.28 -1.86 21.04
N ARG A 72 8.96 -1.60 22.32
CA ARG A 72 9.32 -2.48 23.44
C ARG A 72 8.76 -3.89 23.26
N GLY A 73 7.53 -4.01 22.73
CA GLY A 73 6.86 -5.30 22.50
C GLY A 73 7.46 -6.14 21.36
N LYS A 74 8.33 -5.59 20.51
CA LYS A 74 8.92 -6.30 19.35
C LYS A 74 10.33 -6.84 19.59
N GLY A 75 11.02 -6.40 20.66
CA GLY A 75 12.43 -6.74 20.92
C GLY A 75 13.40 -6.16 19.86
N ALA A 76 14.71 -6.30 20.07
CA ALA A 76 15.72 -5.67 19.21
C ALA A 76 15.80 -6.24 17.77
N ASN A 77 15.32 -7.47 17.56
CA ASN A 77 15.37 -8.17 16.27
C ASN A 77 14.02 -8.15 15.52
N GLY A 78 12.90 -7.86 16.20
CA GLY A 78 11.56 -7.86 15.61
C GLY A 78 11.10 -6.53 15.03
N THR A 79 11.96 -5.52 14.98
CA THR A 79 11.58 -4.13 14.58
C THR A 79 11.55 -3.87 13.08
N LYS A 80 12.05 -4.79 12.23
CA LYS A 80 12.26 -4.57 10.80
C LYS A 80 10.97 -4.76 9.98
N GLU A 81 10.43 -5.98 10.00
CA GLU A 81 9.10 -6.25 9.42
C GLU A 81 7.97 -5.47 10.12
N SER A 82 8.24 -4.86 11.27
CA SER A 82 7.21 -4.24 12.06
C SER A 82 6.86 -2.81 11.62
N TYR A 83 7.76 -1.98 11.07
CA TYR A 83 7.38 -0.62 10.62
C TYR A 83 6.43 -0.68 9.42
N ALA A 84 6.72 -1.60 8.50
CA ALA A 84 5.88 -2.02 7.40
C ALA A 84 4.44 -2.32 7.84
N GLN A 85 4.34 -3.28 8.75
CA GLN A 85 3.10 -3.78 9.30
C GLN A 85 2.39 -2.69 10.11
N LEU A 86 3.16 -1.81 10.77
CA LEU A 86 2.61 -0.73 11.56
C LEU A 86 1.85 0.26 10.68
N ALA A 87 2.44 0.73 9.61
CA ALA A 87 1.71 1.62 8.71
C ALA A 87 0.66 0.85 7.88
N ALA A 88 0.88 -0.42 7.49
CA ALA A 88 -0.15 -1.24 6.82
C ALA A 88 -1.43 -1.34 7.65
N GLY A 89 -1.31 -1.63 8.95
CA GLY A 89 -2.45 -1.72 9.88
C GLY A 89 -3.20 -0.40 10.10
N GLY A 90 -2.72 0.71 9.56
CA GLY A 90 -3.36 2.01 9.66
C GLY A 90 -3.92 2.58 8.37
N ILE A 91 -3.67 1.97 7.20
CA ILE A 91 -4.18 2.49 5.92
C ILE A 91 -5.71 2.61 5.96
N SER A 92 -6.40 1.58 6.45
CA SER A 92 -7.85 1.56 6.58
C SER A 92 -8.44 2.69 7.43
N ARG A 93 -7.62 3.33 8.26
CA ARG A 93 -7.97 4.41 9.19
C ARG A 93 -7.74 5.80 8.59
N LEU A 94 -7.16 5.88 7.40
CA LEU A 94 -6.84 7.16 6.77
C LEU A 94 -8.08 7.89 6.23
N PRO A 95 -8.03 9.23 6.10
CA PRO A 95 -9.03 10.01 5.38
C PRO A 95 -9.10 9.63 3.90
N ASP A 96 -10.28 9.83 3.28
CA ASP A 96 -10.51 9.49 1.86
C ASP A 96 -9.53 10.19 0.91
N GLN A 97 -9.17 11.44 1.22
CA GLN A 97 -8.23 12.22 0.40
C GLN A 97 -6.84 11.58 0.35
N GLU A 98 -6.37 11.02 1.48
CA GLU A 98 -5.07 10.35 1.53
C GLU A 98 -5.11 9.00 0.82
N LEU A 99 -6.22 8.25 0.95
CA LEU A 99 -6.42 7.02 0.19
C LEU A 99 -6.44 7.29 -1.33
N LEU A 100 -7.09 8.37 -1.75
CA LEU A 100 -7.08 8.81 -3.15
C LEU A 100 -5.69 9.20 -3.63
N GLN A 101 -4.95 10.01 -2.85
CA GLN A 101 -3.59 10.39 -3.21
C GLN A 101 -2.67 9.15 -3.29
N ARG A 102 -2.83 8.22 -2.35
CA ARG A 102 -2.12 6.94 -2.35
C ARG A 102 -2.44 6.12 -3.60
N ALA A 103 -3.70 6.03 -3.99
CA ALA A 103 -4.14 5.28 -5.17
C ALA A 103 -3.48 5.81 -6.45
N LYS A 104 -3.44 7.14 -6.61
CA LYS A 104 -2.80 7.79 -7.77
C LYS A 104 -1.32 7.47 -7.86
N ILE A 105 -0.60 7.57 -6.73
CA ILE A 105 0.82 7.21 -6.69
C ILE A 105 1.00 5.72 -7.00
N LEU A 106 0.14 4.85 -6.47
CA LEU A 106 0.21 3.40 -6.71
C LEU A 106 0.06 3.04 -8.20
N VAL A 107 -0.86 3.67 -8.93
CA VAL A 107 -1.02 3.44 -10.37
C VAL A 107 0.28 3.73 -11.13
N GLU A 108 0.87 4.89 -10.90
CA GLU A 108 2.14 5.28 -11.53
C GLU A 108 3.29 4.36 -11.10
N VAL A 109 3.33 3.95 -9.83
CA VAL A 109 4.33 2.97 -9.35
C VAL A 109 4.20 1.66 -10.09
N MET A 110 2.98 1.13 -10.24
CA MET A 110 2.72 -0.13 -10.92
C MET A 110 3.08 -0.08 -12.40
N ASP A 111 2.79 1.04 -13.07
CA ASP A 111 3.16 1.28 -14.47
C ASP A 111 4.68 1.33 -14.69
N ASN A 112 5.43 1.79 -13.68
CA ASN A 112 6.90 1.86 -13.73
C ASN A 112 7.62 0.58 -13.28
N LEU A 113 6.89 -0.44 -12.80
CA LEU A 113 7.47 -1.71 -12.38
C LEU A 113 7.45 -2.75 -13.51
N SER A 114 8.33 -3.75 -13.43
CA SER A 114 8.18 -4.93 -14.29
C SER A 114 6.88 -5.66 -13.98
N SER A 115 6.25 -6.30 -14.97
CA SER A 115 4.97 -6.99 -14.77
C SER A 115 5.00 -8.00 -13.62
N GLY A 116 6.13 -8.69 -13.40
CA GLY A 116 6.30 -9.60 -12.27
C GLY A 116 6.35 -8.89 -10.90
N ALA A 117 7.07 -7.75 -10.80
CA ALA A 117 7.08 -6.96 -9.58
C ALA A 117 5.71 -6.33 -9.29
N CYS A 118 5.05 -5.84 -10.33
CA CYS A 118 3.70 -5.33 -10.27
C CYS A 118 2.68 -6.43 -9.87
N ALA A 119 2.75 -7.62 -10.46
CA ALA A 119 1.87 -8.75 -10.11
C ALA A 119 2.01 -9.16 -8.64
N ARG A 120 3.25 -9.20 -8.14
CA ARG A 120 3.55 -9.45 -6.73
C ARG A 120 2.94 -8.42 -5.79
N MET A 121 2.63 -7.21 -6.30
CA MET A 121 1.89 -6.22 -5.52
C MET A 121 0.54 -6.77 -5.07
N PHE A 122 -0.11 -7.54 -5.93
CA PHE A 122 -1.46 -8.04 -5.75
C PHE A 122 -1.51 -9.42 -5.10
N THR A 123 -0.40 -10.17 -5.07
CA THR A 123 -0.38 -11.49 -4.40
C THR A 123 0.17 -11.43 -2.98
N GLY A 124 0.57 -10.25 -2.50
CA GLY A 124 1.17 -10.06 -1.18
C GLY A 124 2.57 -10.69 -1.03
N ASP A 125 3.20 -11.08 -2.15
CA ASP A 125 4.49 -11.78 -2.16
C ASP A 125 5.62 -10.81 -2.53
N ILE A 126 5.96 -9.93 -1.59
CA ILE A 126 7.03 -8.95 -1.79
C ILE A 126 8.13 -9.19 -0.75
N SER A 127 8.64 -10.42 -0.70
CA SER A 127 9.82 -10.69 0.10
C SER A 127 11.08 -10.23 -0.65
N GLY A 128 11.77 -9.19 -0.18
CA GLY A 128 13.11 -8.84 -0.65
C GLY A 128 13.43 -7.34 -0.69
N GLN A 129 14.68 -6.98 -0.38
CA GLN A 129 15.16 -5.59 -0.40
C GLN A 129 15.16 -4.97 -1.81
N GLU A 130 15.41 -5.78 -2.85
CA GLU A 130 15.38 -5.32 -4.24
C GLU A 130 13.98 -4.85 -4.65
N SER A 131 12.93 -5.52 -4.16
CA SER A 131 11.55 -5.10 -4.40
C SER A 131 11.23 -3.78 -3.70
N TYR A 132 11.78 -3.55 -2.50
CA TYR A 132 11.63 -2.27 -1.80
C TYR A 132 12.26 -1.10 -2.56
N ARG A 133 13.55 -1.23 -2.91
CA ARG A 133 14.27 -0.16 -3.60
C ARG A 133 13.57 0.21 -4.91
N SER A 134 13.11 -0.79 -5.66
CA SER A 134 12.39 -0.59 -6.92
C SER A 134 11.08 0.18 -6.74
N VAL A 135 10.36 -0.05 -5.64
CA VAL A 135 9.13 0.69 -5.34
C VAL A 135 9.41 2.15 -5.00
N ILE A 136 10.39 2.42 -4.15
CA ILE A 136 10.73 3.83 -3.82
C ILE A 136 11.30 4.55 -5.03
N ASP A 137 12.06 3.84 -5.86
CA ASP A 137 12.54 4.37 -7.13
C ASP A 137 11.37 4.71 -8.06
N ALA A 138 10.39 3.83 -8.19
CA ALA A 138 9.16 4.09 -8.96
C ALA A 138 8.32 5.25 -8.38
N VAL A 139 8.25 5.39 -7.04
CA VAL A 139 7.61 6.55 -6.40
C VAL A 139 8.35 7.85 -6.72
N GLU A 140 9.69 7.82 -6.69
CA GLU A 140 10.52 9.00 -6.96
C GLU A 140 10.41 9.47 -8.42
N HIS A 141 10.19 8.54 -9.35
CA HIS A 141 9.98 8.81 -10.77
C HIS A 141 8.50 8.97 -11.17
N SER A 142 7.58 8.88 -10.22
CA SER A 142 6.16 9.11 -10.46
C SER A 142 5.91 10.53 -10.99
N LYS A 143 4.95 10.67 -11.91
CA LYS A 143 4.50 11.97 -12.43
C LYS A 143 3.66 12.76 -11.42
N GLU A 144 3.21 12.12 -10.34
CA GLU A 144 2.46 12.79 -9.28
C GLU A 144 3.35 13.84 -8.57
N PRO A 145 2.90 15.11 -8.48
CA PRO A 145 3.68 16.15 -7.84
C PRO A 145 4.02 15.80 -6.39
N ASN A 146 5.31 15.86 -6.05
CA ASN A 146 5.82 15.54 -4.72
C ASN A 146 5.45 14.11 -4.26
N ALA A 147 5.35 13.14 -5.18
CA ALA A 147 4.98 11.76 -4.88
C ALA A 147 5.76 11.16 -3.71
N ILE A 148 7.07 11.36 -3.66
CA ILE A 148 7.91 10.82 -2.58
C ILE A 148 7.59 11.43 -1.20
N ASP A 149 7.36 12.74 -1.13
CA ASP A 149 6.98 13.42 0.11
C ASP A 149 5.56 13.01 0.54
N ALA A 150 4.62 12.91 -0.40
CA ALA A 150 3.27 12.45 -0.15
C ALA A 150 3.26 10.98 0.33
N TRP A 151 4.04 10.12 -0.31
CA TRP A 151 4.15 8.71 0.05
C TRP A 151 4.75 8.51 1.44
N ALA A 152 5.83 9.24 1.77
CA ALA A 152 6.42 9.25 3.11
C ALA A 152 5.41 9.74 4.17
N ARG A 153 4.70 10.83 3.88
CA ARG A 153 3.71 11.43 4.78
C ARG A 153 2.54 10.47 5.04
N ILE A 154 1.91 9.96 3.99
CA ILE A 154 0.79 9.00 4.08
C ILE A 154 1.20 7.74 4.84
N SER A 155 2.43 7.25 4.62
CA SER A 155 2.94 6.09 5.36
C SER A 155 3.09 6.40 6.86
N ALA A 156 3.58 7.59 7.22
CA ALA A 156 3.67 8.02 8.61
C ALA A 156 2.29 8.26 9.24
N ASP A 157 1.37 8.90 8.52
CA ASP A 157 -0.03 9.09 8.96
C ASP A 157 -0.73 7.77 9.24
N ALA A 158 -0.50 6.76 8.40
CA ALA A 158 -1.03 5.42 8.61
C ALA A 158 -0.42 4.77 9.87
N ALA A 159 0.91 4.84 10.08
CA ALA A 159 1.53 4.34 11.30
C ALA A 159 0.95 5.01 12.55
N ILE A 160 0.78 6.34 12.51
CA ILE A 160 0.18 7.12 13.60
C ILE A 160 -1.26 6.68 13.85
N ALA A 161 -2.08 6.56 12.80
CA ALA A 161 -3.47 6.13 12.93
C ALA A 161 -3.58 4.72 13.52
N ASN A 162 -2.64 3.83 13.21
CA ASN A 162 -2.57 2.49 13.82
C ASN A 162 -2.15 2.56 15.29
N LEU A 163 -1.06 3.28 15.62
CA LEU A 163 -0.56 3.44 16.99
C LEU A 163 -1.61 4.07 17.92
N LEU A 164 -2.32 5.07 17.42
CA LEU A 164 -3.38 5.77 18.15
C LEU A 164 -4.74 5.07 18.06
N SER A 165 -4.81 3.94 17.34
CA SER A 165 -6.03 3.15 17.16
C SER A 165 -7.23 3.97 16.67
N TYR A 166 -7.00 4.90 15.74
CA TYR A 166 -8.06 5.73 15.14
C TYR A 166 -9.15 4.84 14.54
N PRO A 167 -10.44 5.15 14.69
CA PRO A 167 -11.51 4.26 14.24
C PRO A 167 -11.43 3.96 12.74
N VAL A 168 -11.66 2.70 12.35
CA VAL A 168 -11.84 2.33 10.94
C VAL A 168 -13.27 2.69 10.56
N PRO A 169 -13.51 3.47 9.48
CA PRO A 169 -14.85 3.74 9.00
C PRO A 169 -15.60 2.46 8.68
N VAL A 170 -16.80 2.30 9.26
CA VAL A 170 -17.62 1.11 9.07
C VAL A 170 -18.48 1.31 7.81
N ILE A 171 -18.21 0.52 6.78
CA ILE A 171 -18.99 0.48 5.54
C ILE A 171 -19.63 -0.91 5.44
N SER A 172 -20.94 -0.96 5.19
CA SER A 172 -21.64 -2.23 5.05
C SER A 172 -21.27 -2.94 3.74
N GLU A 173 -21.30 -4.27 3.73
CA GLU A 173 -21.04 -5.06 2.51
C GLU A 173 -22.06 -4.78 1.41
N GLN A 174 -23.30 -4.48 1.79
CA GLN A 174 -24.36 -4.07 0.86
C GLN A 174 -23.99 -2.74 0.19
N GLU A 175 -23.46 -1.79 0.96
CA GLU A 175 -23.03 -0.50 0.44
C GLU A 175 -21.84 -0.66 -0.52
N ILE A 176 -20.83 -1.43 -0.13
CA ILE A 176 -19.67 -1.74 -0.98
C ILE A 176 -20.14 -2.38 -2.29
N SER A 177 -20.98 -3.42 -2.21
CA SER A 177 -21.49 -4.13 -3.39
C SER A 177 -22.30 -3.21 -4.31
N ARG A 178 -23.13 -2.34 -3.73
CA ARG A 178 -23.94 -1.37 -4.49
C ARG A 178 -23.06 -0.39 -5.24
N GLN A 179 -22.07 0.21 -4.57
CA GLN A 179 -21.23 1.23 -5.16
C GLN A 179 -20.25 0.64 -6.18
N LEU A 180 -19.57 -0.45 -5.85
CA LEU A 180 -18.67 -1.14 -6.78
C LEU A 180 -19.42 -1.70 -7.98
N GLY A 181 -20.62 -2.25 -7.77
CA GLY A 181 -21.48 -2.73 -8.86
C GLY A 181 -21.84 -1.62 -9.85
N ALA A 182 -22.17 -0.42 -9.36
CA ALA A 182 -22.46 0.74 -10.22
C ALA A 182 -21.24 1.23 -11.01
N VAL A 183 -20.04 1.15 -10.42
CA VAL A 183 -18.77 1.49 -11.08
C VAL A 183 -18.45 0.47 -12.18
N PHE A 184 -18.43 -0.81 -11.84
CA PHE A 184 -18.07 -1.88 -12.78
C PHE A 184 -19.11 -2.12 -13.87
N ALA A 185 -20.38 -1.75 -13.67
CA ALA A 185 -21.41 -1.82 -14.72
C ALA A 185 -21.14 -0.90 -15.91
N ARG A 186 -20.25 0.09 -15.76
CA ARG A 186 -19.87 1.04 -16.83
C ARG A 186 -18.62 0.61 -17.60
N LEU A 187 -17.92 -0.42 -17.13
CA LEU A 187 -16.73 -0.93 -17.81
C LEU A 187 -17.11 -1.82 -19.00
N PRO A 188 -16.26 -1.87 -20.05
CA PRO A 188 -16.34 -2.92 -21.05
C PRO A 188 -16.29 -4.31 -20.41
N ASP A 189 -17.01 -5.28 -20.99
CA ASP A 189 -17.13 -6.63 -20.44
C ASP A 189 -15.77 -7.29 -20.19
N ALA A 190 -14.84 -7.16 -21.14
CA ALA A 190 -13.49 -7.72 -21.03
C ALA A 190 -12.70 -7.14 -19.84
N GLU A 191 -12.81 -5.84 -19.59
CA GLU A 191 -12.11 -5.17 -18.48
C GLU A 191 -12.72 -5.59 -17.12
N ARG A 192 -14.05 -5.63 -17.06
CA ARG A 192 -14.78 -6.11 -15.87
C ARG A 192 -14.42 -7.56 -15.55
N GLU A 193 -14.36 -8.43 -16.55
CA GLU A 193 -13.97 -9.84 -16.37
C GLU A 193 -12.51 -9.96 -15.90
N SER A 194 -11.60 -9.15 -16.45
CA SER A 194 -10.19 -9.14 -16.06
C SER A 194 -10.00 -8.73 -14.60
N ILE A 195 -10.67 -7.65 -14.16
CA ILE A 195 -10.67 -7.19 -12.77
C ILE A 195 -11.31 -8.24 -11.85
N TYR A 196 -12.43 -8.83 -12.27
CA TYR A 196 -13.08 -9.89 -11.50
C TYR A 196 -12.18 -11.13 -11.35
N ALA A 197 -11.46 -11.52 -12.40
CA ALA A 197 -10.51 -12.63 -12.36
C ALA A 197 -9.32 -12.33 -11.45
N LEU A 198 -8.80 -11.10 -11.44
CA LEU A 198 -7.73 -10.67 -10.52
C LEU A 198 -8.15 -10.87 -9.06
N VAL A 199 -9.38 -10.46 -8.73
CA VAL A 199 -9.89 -10.55 -7.37
C VAL A 199 -10.16 -12.00 -6.98
N THR A 200 -10.88 -12.75 -7.82
CA THR A 200 -11.43 -14.05 -7.43
C THR A 200 -10.53 -15.24 -7.72
N HIS A 201 -9.69 -15.14 -8.75
CA HIS A 201 -8.83 -16.22 -9.23
C HIS A 201 -7.43 -15.68 -9.66
N PRO A 202 -6.72 -14.94 -8.80
CA PRO A 202 -5.44 -14.33 -9.18
C PRO A 202 -4.39 -15.36 -9.63
N SER A 203 -4.48 -16.62 -9.17
CA SER A 203 -3.56 -17.69 -9.57
C SER A 203 -3.74 -18.17 -11.01
N SER A 204 -4.89 -17.92 -11.65
CA SER A 204 -5.13 -18.29 -13.06
C SER A 204 -4.64 -17.23 -14.06
N LEU A 205 -4.20 -16.07 -13.56
CA LEU A 205 -3.71 -14.98 -14.38
C LEU A 205 -2.18 -15.03 -14.52
N THR A 206 -1.68 -14.64 -15.68
CA THR A 206 -0.26 -14.30 -15.86
C THR A 206 0.10 -13.04 -15.06
N ASP A 207 1.38 -12.84 -14.75
CA ASP A 207 1.83 -11.65 -14.04
C ASP A 207 1.43 -10.36 -14.77
N ARG A 208 1.53 -10.34 -16.10
CA ARG A 208 1.08 -9.19 -16.89
C ARG A 208 -0.42 -8.93 -16.73
N GLN A 209 -1.25 -9.97 -16.83
CA GLN A 209 -2.70 -9.82 -16.62
C GLN A 209 -3.03 -9.31 -15.21
N LYS A 210 -2.31 -9.77 -14.19
CA LYS A 210 -2.51 -9.27 -12.81
C LYS A 210 -2.16 -7.78 -12.70
N CYS A 211 -1.02 -7.39 -13.27
CA CYS A 211 -0.59 -6.01 -13.27
C CYS A 211 -1.58 -5.10 -13.99
N ASP A 212 -1.90 -5.42 -15.25
CA ASP A 212 -2.78 -4.62 -16.10
C ASP A 212 -4.19 -4.51 -15.47
N SER A 213 -4.74 -5.62 -14.95
CA SER A 213 -6.05 -5.61 -14.26
C SER A 213 -6.04 -4.80 -12.97
N GLY A 214 -4.91 -4.81 -12.27
CA GLY A 214 -4.75 -4.11 -11.02
C GLY A 214 -4.64 -2.59 -11.22
N ILE A 215 -3.89 -2.17 -12.24
CA ILE A 215 -3.87 -0.78 -12.71
C ILE A 215 -5.30 -0.34 -13.10
N ALA A 216 -5.98 -1.11 -13.95
CA ALA A 216 -7.34 -0.82 -14.39
C ALA A 216 -8.33 -0.70 -13.23
N LEU A 217 -8.23 -1.56 -12.20
CA LEU A 217 -9.04 -1.48 -10.99
C LEU A 217 -8.84 -0.13 -10.27
N TYR A 218 -7.60 0.27 -10.02
CA TYR A 218 -7.33 1.53 -9.34
C TYR A 218 -7.73 2.76 -10.16
N GLU A 219 -7.43 2.78 -11.46
CA GLU A 219 -7.83 3.86 -12.36
C GLU A 219 -9.35 4.02 -12.42
N THR A 220 -10.08 2.91 -12.53
CA THR A 220 -11.54 2.86 -12.49
C THR A 220 -12.07 3.50 -11.20
N LEU A 221 -11.50 3.14 -10.05
CA LEU A 221 -11.91 3.68 -8.75
C LEU A 221 -11.58 5.17 -8.62
N ILE A 222 -10.39 5.60 -9.05
CA ILE A 222 -9.96 7.01 -9.05
C ILE A 222 -10.91 7.87 -9.90
N GLY A 223 -11.32 7.36 -11.06
CA GLY A 223 -12.22 8.02 -12.00
C GLY A 223 -13.70 8.01 -11.58
N ALA A 224 -14.08 7.21 -10.57
CA ALA A 224 -15.46 7.12 -10.11
C ALA A 224 -15.92 8.41 -9.41
N SER A 225 -17.23 8.67 -9.47
CA SER A 225 -17.87 9.76 -8.71
C SER A 225 -18.05 9.37 -7.24
N SER A 226 -18.12 10.37 -6.37
CA SER A 226 -18.47 10.17 -4.96
C SER A 226 -19.93 9.70 -4.83
N PRO A 227 -20.27 8.79 -3.90
CA PRO A 227 -19.41 8.17 -2.88
C PRO A 227 -18.69 6.89 -3.33
N ALA A 228 -18.88 6.47 -4.59
CA ALA A 228 -18.40 5.16 -5.06
C ALA A 228 -16.87 5.06 -5.08
N ARG A 229 -16.18 6.15 -5.41
CA ARG A 229 -14.72 6.25 -5.32
C ARG A 229 -14.21 6.02 -3.90
N GLU A 230 -14.74 6.76 -2.92
CA GLU A 230 -14.25 6.70 -1.54
C GLU A 230 -14.50 5.31 -0.94
N ILE A 231 -15.71 4.78 -1.14
CA ILE A 231 -16.07 3.44 -0.67
C ILE A 231 -15.25 2.36 -1.38
N GLY A 232 -15.04 2.48 -2.69
CA GLY A 232 -14.27 1.51 -3.46
C GLY A 232 -12.79 1.50 -3.11
N LEU A 233 -12.17 2.69 -2.95
CA LEU A 233 -10.78 2.81 -2.52
C LEU A 233 -10.57 2.24 -1.10
N ARG A 234 -11.50 2.51 -0.18
CA ARG A 234 -11.48 1.86 1.14
C ARG A 234 -11.58 0.35 1.02
N ALA A 235 -12.55 -0.14 0.25
CA ALA A 235 -12.77 -1.57 0.04
C ALA A 235 -11.51 -2.30 -0.44
N VAL A 236 -10.76 -1.72 -1.38
CA VAL A 236 -9.55 -2.37 -1.92
C VAL A 236 -8.29 -2.13 -1.08
N MET A 237 -8.24 -1.10 -0.23
CA MET A 237 -7.07 -0.77 0.60
C MET A 237 -7.19 -1.24 2.07
N MET A 238 -8.32 -1.83 2.45
CA MET A 238 -8.60 -2.33 3.81
C MET A 238 -8.13 -3.77 4.05
N ASP A 239 -7.82 -4.50 2.97
CA ASP A 239 -7.41 -5.92 2.96
C ASP A 239 -5.91 -6.08 2.63
#